data_AF-A0A242BST7-F1
#
_entry.id   AF-A0A242BST7-F1
#
_cell.length_a   1.000
_cell.length_b   1.000
_cell.length_c   1.000
_cell.angle_alpha   90.00
_cell.angle_beta   90.00
_cell.angle_gamma   90.00
#
_symmetry.space_group_name_H-M   'P 1'
#
loop_
_entity.id
_entity.type
_entity.pdbx_description
1 polymer ?
#
loop_
_entity_poly.entity_id
_entity_poly.type
_entity_poly.pdbx_seq_one_letter_code
_entity_poly.pdbx_strand_id
1 'polypeptide(L)'
;MMNHTTILRRPLQELTQYDDEFWANYLFMTDPFACKYQGSDHVELIEQARQCGETAAKEFLEMYGHPFDRGTICKQNKLLLRNQVPLNASGMILGQFQPPNQLFINEAAITQIAAFLENRAIKSTDTEIANLVFGHEFFHWIEEQQQASIYTRTKKVQLRKFLGIPQIVNLRVLSEIAAMVFTKEINDSKFNPCLLDCALIQGKGDYYESENISLS
;
A
#
# COMPACT_ATOMS: atom_id res chain seq x y z
N MET A 1 23.31 1.31 5.53
CA MET A 1 21.87 1.62 5.60
C MET A 1 21.54 2.55 4.45
N MET A 2 20.65 2.16 3.55
CA MET A 2 20.18 3.04 2.48
C MET A 2 19.30 4.14 3.06
N ASN A 3 19.48 5.38 2.60
CA ASN A 3 18.60 6.49 2.94
C ASN A 3 17.27 6.33 2.18
N HIS A 4 16.13 6.46 2.85
CA HIS A 4 14.79 6.27 2.25
C HIS A 4 14.56 7.16 1.01
N THR A 5 15.15 8.37 0.98
CA THR A 5 15.07 9.28 -0.17
C THR A 5 15.80 8.75 -1.41
N THR A 6 16.72 7.79 -1.27
CA THR A 6 17.49 7.23 -2.38
C THR A 6 16.68 6.23 -3.19
N ILE A 7 15.73 5.50 -2.57
CA ILE A 7 14.88 4.50 -3.24
C ILE A 7 14.01 5.16 -4.30
N LEU A 8 13.35 6.27 -3.93
CA LEU A 8 12.46 7.02 -4.82
C LEU A 8 13.16 7.61 -6.06
N ARG A 9 14.49 7.65 -6.07
CA ARG A 9 15.30 8.14 -7.20
C ARG A 9 15.87 7.03 -8.07
N ARG A 10 15.70 5.76 -7.69
CA ARG A 10 16.18 4.64 -8.51
C ARG A 10 15.25 4.42 -9.71
N PRO A 11 15.79 3.95 -10.84
CA PRO A 11 14.97 3.54 -11.97
C PRO A 11 13.96 2.47 -11.55
N LEU A 12 12.69 2.62 -11.97
CA LEU A 12 11.64 1.66 -11.59
C LEU A 12 11.97 0.21 -11.99
N GLN A 13 12.72 0.00 -13.08
CA GLN A 13 13.12 -1.34 -13.53
C GLN A 13 14.08 -2.02 -12.56
N GLU A 14 14.86 -1.24 -11.81
CA GLU A 14 15.71 -1.78 -10.76
C GLU A 14 14.86 -2.14 -9.54
N LEU A 15 13.86 -1.31 -9.23
CA LEU A 15 12.97 -1.52 -8.09
C LEU A 15 12.16 -2.82 -8.19
N THR A 16 11.86 -3.30 -9.40
CA THR A 16 11.16 -4.58 -9.60
C THR A 16 11.97 -5.81 -9.18
N GLN A 17 13.28 -5.66 -8.96
CA GLN A 17 14.17 -6.77 -8.58
C GLN A 17 14.22 -7.00 -7.07
N TYR A 18 13.70 -6.06 -6.27
CA TYR A 18 13.66 -6.22 -4.82
C TYR A 18 12.52 -7.15 -4.39
N ASP A 19 12.83 -8.02 -3.43
CA ASP A 19 11.87 -8.95 -2.84
C ASP A 19 10.92 -8.28 -1.85
N ASP A 20 9.93 -9.03 -1.37
CA ASP A 20 8.91 -8.50 -0.46
C ASP A 20 9.48 -8.17 0.92
N GLU A 21 10.52 -8.87 1.36
CA GLU A 21 11.20 -8.59 2.62
C GLU A 21 11.83 -7.19 2.58
N PHE A 22 12.52 -6.86 1.48
CA PHE A 22 13.07 -5.53 1.26
C PHE A 22 11.98 -4.46 1.30
N TRP A 23 10.86 -4.66 0.60
CA TRP A 23 9.78 -3.68 0.56
C TRP A 23 9.11 -3.47 1.92
N ALA A 24 8.91 -4.55 2.68
CA ALA A 24 8.35 -4.46 4.03
C ALA A 24 9.29 -3.70 4.98
N ASN A 25 10.60 -3.95 4.90
CA ASN A 25 11.61 -3.20 5.65
C ASN A 25 11.66 -1.74 5.21
N TYR A 26 11.59 -1.46 3.90
CA TYR A 26 11.56 -0.11 3.36
C TYR A 26 10.36 0.67 3.92
N LEU A 27 9.15 0.12 3.83
CA LEU A 27 7.95 0.73 4.41
C LEU A 27 8.18 1.04 5.90
N PHE A 28 8.61 0.05 6.69
CA PHE A 28 8.88 0.22 8.11
C PHE A 28 9.84 1.38 8.39
N MET A 29 10.92 1.51 7.62
CA MET A 29 11.90 2.59 7.79
C MET A 29 11.38 3.98 7.39
N THR A 30 10.36 4.05 6.52
CA THR A 30 9.78 5.32 6.06
C THR A 30 8.70 5.88 7.00
N ASP A 31 8.15 5.07 7.91
CA ASP A 31 7.14 5.52 8.86
C ASP A 31 7.77 6.40 9.98
N PRO A 32 7.28 7.64 10.19
CA PRO A 32 7.85 8.59 11.16
C PRO A 32 7.77 8.17 12.64
N PHE A 33 6.90 7.21 12.98
CA PHE A 33 6.81 6.64 14.32
C PHE A 33 7.65 5.37 14.43
N ALA A 34 7.68 4.55 13.38
CA ALA A 34 8.56 3.37 13.32
C ALA A 34 10.04 3.76 13.38
N CYS A 35 10.45 4.89 12.80
CA CYS A 35 11.84 5.36 12.93
C CYS A 35 12.22 5.79 14.36
N LYS A 36 11.23 6.06 15.22
CA LYS A 36 11.41 6.36 16.66
C LYS A 36 11.34 5.09 17.52
N TYR A 37 10.98 3.97 16.92
CA TYR A 37 10.99 2.68 17.57
C TYR A 37 12.43 2.25 17.82
N GLN A 38 12.72 1.83 19.06
CA GLN A 38 14.06 1.36 19.46
C GLN A 38 14.02 -0.10 19.94
N GLY A 39 12.90 -0.79 19.77
CA GLY A 39 12.80 -2.21 20.09
C GLY A 39 13.62 -3.05 19.11
N SER A 40 14.23 -4.11 19.62
CA SER A 40 15.03 -5.05 18.82
C SER A 40 14.18 -6.00 17.97
N ASP A 41 12.88 -6.07 18.22
CA ASP A 41 11.88 -6.97 17.62
C ASP A 41 11.25 -6.42 16.32
N HIS A 42 11.80 -5.36 15.71
CA HIS A 42 11.26 -4.82 14.44
C HIS A 42 11.10 -5.88 13.34
N VAL A 43 12.04 -6.84 13.25
CA VAL A 43 11.95 -7.98 12.32
C VAL A 43 10.71 -8.83 12.62
N GLU A 44 10.43 -9.09 13.90
CA GLU A 44 9.24 -9.83 14.33
C GLU A 44 7.95 -9.05 14.03
N LEU A 45 7.95 -7.73 14.23
CA LEU A 45 6.80 -6.88 13.90
C LEU A 45 6.46 -6.94 12.41
N ILE A 46 7.48 -6.81 11.56
CA ILE A 46 7.33 -6.90 10.11
C ILE A 46 6.82 -8.28 9.71
N GLU A 47 7.42 -9.35 10.25
CA GLU A 47 7.04 -10.71 9.93
C GLU A 47 5.59 -11.03 10.34
N GLN A 48 5.17 -10.60 11.53
CA GLN A 48 3.79 -10.76 11.98
C GLN A 48 2.80 -9.95 11.13
N ALA A 49 3.17 -8.76 10.65
CA ALA A 49 2.36 -8.00 9.72
C ALA A 49 2.23 -8.69 8.36
N ARG A 50 3.32 -9.27 7.84
CA ARG A 50 3.30 -10.05 6.59
C ARG A 50 2.39 -11.27 6.73
N GLN A 51 2.55 -12.05 7.79
CA GLN A 51 1.70 -13.22 8.09
C GLN A 51 0.22 -12.84 8.24
N CYS A 52 -0.08 -11.66 8.80
CA CYS A 52 -1.44 -11.12 8.86
C CYS A 52 -2.03 -10.90 7.45
N GLY A 53 -1.24 -10.31 6.54
CA GLY A 53 -1.62 -10.12 5.14
C GLY A 53 -1.82 -11.44 4.39
N GLU A 54 -0.88 -12.39 4.54
CA GLU A 54 -0.93 -13.73 3.94
C GLU A 54 -2.17 -14.51 4.40
N THR A 55 -2.46 -14.47 5.70
CA THR A 55 -3.65 -15.16 6.27
C THR A 55 -4.93 -14.56 5.71
N ALA A 56 -5.05 -13.23 5.69
CA ALA A 56 -6.20 -12.55 5.11
C ALA A 56 -6.35 -12.86 3.61
N ALA A 57 -5.24 -12.95 2.86
CA ALA A 57 -5.26 -13.29 1.43
C ALA A 57 -5.75 -14.70 1.19
N LYS A 58 -5.31 -15.67 2.00
CA LYS A 58 -5.79 -17.05 1.95
C LYS A 58 -7.30 -17.10 2.20
N GLU A 59 -7.79 -16.46 3.25
CA GLU A 59 -9.23 -16.39 3.57
C GLU A 59 -10.03 -15.72 2.43
N PHE A 60 -9.51 -14.66 1.84
CA PHE A 60 -10.12 -14.00 0.69
C PHE A 60 -10.23 -14.93 -0.51
N LEU A 61 -9.16 -15.64 -0.85
CA LEU A 61 -9.12 -16.56 -2.00
C LEU A 61 -10.02 -17.79 -1.77
N GLU A 62 -10.12 -18.29 -0.53
CA GLU A 62 -11.08 -19.34 -0.17
C GLU A 62 -12.53 -18.87 -0.35
N MET A 63 -12.81 -17.59 -0.06
CA MET A 63 -14.16 -17.02 -0.13
C MET A 63 -14.59 -16.60 -1.54
N TYR A 64 -13.68 -15.97 -2.31
CA TYR A 64 -14.02 -15.32 -3.58
C TYR A 64 -13.35 -15.96 -4.80
N GLY A 65 -12.30 -16.77 -4.61
CA GLY A 65 -11.51 -17.37 -5.68
C GLY A 65 -10.62 -16.38 -6.44
N HIS A 66 -9.95 -16.89 -7.48
CA HIS A 66 -9.17 -16.11 -8.43
C HIS A 66 -9.36 -16.64 -9.87
N PRO A 67 -9.58 -15.78 -10.89
CA PRO A 67 -9.72 -14.33 -10.78
C PRO A 67 -11.01 -13.93 -10.07
N PHE A 68 -10.99 -12.79 -9.37
CA PHE A 68 -12.14 -12.25 -8.66
C PHE A 68 -12.77 -11.06 -9.39
N ASP A 69 -14.05 -10.79 -9.11
CA ASP A 69 -14.77 -9.61 -9.61
C ASP A 69 -15.02 -8.60 -8.49
N ARG A 70 -14.43 -7.40 -8.61
CA ARG A 70 -14.54 -6.31 -7.62
C ARG A 70 -16.00 -5.90 -7.39
N GLY A 71 -16.81 -5.86 -8.44
CA GLY A 71 -18.22 -5.46 -8.36
C GLY A 71 -19.04 -6.44 -7.52
N THR A 72 -18.84 -7.74 -7.74
CA THR A 72 -19.49 -8.83 -7.01
C THR A 72 -19.09 -8.82 -5.54
N ILE A 73 -17.78 -8.72 -5.25
CA ILE A 73 -17.28 -8.63 -3.86
C ILE A 73 -17.88 -7.42 -3.15
N CYS A 74 -17.86 -6.24 -3.80
CA CYS A 74 -18.42 -5.03 -3.20
C CYS A 74 -19.91 -5.19 -2.90
N LYS A 75 -20.68 -5.77 -3.82
CA LYS A 75 -22.11 -6.00 -3.64
C LYS A 75 -22.39 -6.97 -2.49
N GLN A 76 -21.63 -8.06 -2.38
CA GLN A 76 -21.76 -9.05 -1.31
C GLN A 76 -21.49 -8.43 0.07
N ASN A 77 -20.48 -7.55 0.16
CA ASN A 77 -20.05 -6.92 1.40
C ASN A 77 -20.71 -5.56 1.67
N LYS A 78 -21.67 -5.14 0.85
CA LYS A 78 -22.35 -3.82 0.94
C LYS A 78 -21.38 -2.63 0.89
N LEU A 79 -20.30 -2.78 0.13
CA LEU A 79 -19.31 -1.76 -0.15
C LEU A 79 -19.73 -0.90 -1.34
N LEU A 80 -19.42 0.39 -1.25
CA LEU A 80 -19.63 1.38 -2.28
C LEU A 80 -18.33 1.61 -3.02
N LEU A 81 -18.16 0.96 -4.18
CA LEU A 81 -17.05 1.24 -5.08
C LEU A 81 -17.27 2.55 -5.83
N ARG A 82 -16.24 3.38 -5.89
CA ARG A 82 -16.23 4.69 -6.54
C ARG A 82 -14.95 4.86 -7.34
N ASN A 83 -15.07 5.31 -8.59
CA ASN A 83 -13.93 5.39 -9.52
C ASN A 83 -13.20 6.76 -9.46
N GLN A 84 -13.45 7.54 -8.41
CA GLN A 84 -12.86 8.86 -8.21
C GLN A 84 -12.63 9.06 -6.72
N VAL A 85 -11.43 9.48 -6.33
CA VAL A 85 -11.15 9.88 -4.95
C VAL A 85 -11.74 11.27 -4.66
N PRO A 86 -12.16 11.56 -3.41
CA PRO A 86 -12.67 12.87 -3.04
C PRO A 86 -11.70 14.01 -3.37
N LEU A 87 -12.22 15.17 -3.79
CA LEU A 87 -11.43 16.36 -4.19
C LEU A 87 -10.47 16.89 -3.12
N ASN A 88 -10.69 16.55 -1.84
CA ASN A 88 -9.86 16.95 -0.71
C ASN A 88 -8.75 15.93 -0.37
N ALA A 89 -8.70 14.78 -1.05
CA ALA A 89 -7.52 13.93 -1.01
C ALA A 89 -6.37 14.71 -1.65
N SER A 90 -5.21 14.79 -0.98
CA SER A 90 -3.99 15.19 -1.67
C SER A 90 -3.91 14.33 -2.94
N GLY A 91 -3.80 14.93 -4.13
CA GLY A 91 -3.95 14.22 -5.40
C GLY A 91 -2.89 13.14 -5.69
N MET A 92 -2.20 12.64 -4.67
CA MET A 92 -1.14 11.64 -4.61
C MET A 92 -1.65 10.28 -4.10
N ILE A 93 -2.90 9.90 -4.36
CA ILE A 93 -3.41 8.58 -3.96
C ILE A 93 -4.06 7.86 -5.14
N LEU A 94 -3.82 6.55 -5.21
CA LEU A 94 -4.43 5.65 -6.19
C LEU A 94 -5.76 5.09 -5.70
N GLY A 95 -5.93 4.97 -4.39
CA GLY A 95 -7.17 4.52 -3.76
C GLY A 95 -7.33 5.10 -2.37
N GLN A 96 -8.51 4.86 -1.80
CA GLN A 96 -8.79 5.14 -0.40
C GLN A 96 -9.99 4.32 0.09
N PHE A 97 -9.83 3.66 1.23
CA PHE A 97 -10.94 3.18 2.03
C PHE A 97 -11.37 4.28 3.02
N GLN A 98 -12.66 4.61 2.99
CA GLN A 98 -13.29 5.45 3.98
C GLN A 98 -14.32 4.61 4.75
N PRO A 99 -14.10 4.38 6.05
CA PRO A 99 -15.09 3.74 6.89
C PRO A 99 -16.46 4.44 6.83
N PRO A 100 -17.56 3.69 6.91
CA PRO A 100 -17.58 2.25 7.16
C PRO A 100 -17.49 1.36 5.90
N ASN A 101 -17.74 1.90 4.70
CA ASN A 101 -18.01 1.04 3.54
C ASN A 101 -17.69 1.66 2.16
N GLN A 102 -16.90 2.72 2.07
CA GLN A 102 -16.60 3.39 0.80
C GLN A 102 -15.19 3.02 0.33
N LEU A 103 -15.09 2.50 -0.89
CA LEU A 103 -13.82 2.20 -1.55
C LEU A 103 -13.69 3.10 -2.77
N PHE A 104 -12.67 3.95 -2.76
CA PHE A 104 -12.33 4.84 -3.85
C PHE A 104 -11.14 4.27 -4.62
N ILE A 105 -11.22 4.26 -5.93
CA ILE A 105 -10.15 3.87 -6.86
C ILE A 105 -10.03 4.96 -7.90
N ASN A 106 -8.85 5.57 -8.02
CA ASN A 106 -8.60 6.67 -8.93
C ASN A 106 -8.22 6.16 -10.32
N GLU A 107 -9.23 5.82 -11.14
CA GLU A 107 -8.99 5.25 -12.48
C GLU A 107 -8.16 6.18 -13.37
N ALA A 108 -8.36 7.50 -13.26
CA ALA A 108 -7.59 8.47 -14.03
C ALA A 108 -6.09 8.48 -13.66
N ALA A 109 -5.76 8.34 -12.37
CA ALA A 109 -4.37 8.20 -11.95
C ALA A 109 -3.80 6.84 -12.36
N ILE A 110 -4.60 5.77 -12.28
CA ILE A 110 -4.19 4.42 -12.69
C ILE A 110 -3.79 4.39 -14.17
N THR A 111 -4.60 4.96 -15.06
CA THR A 111 -4.25 5.04 -16.49
C THR A 111 -2.94 5.81 -16.72
N GLN A 112 -2.70 6.88 -15.96
CA GLN A 112 -1.43 7.61 -16.05
C GLN A 112 -0.25 6.76 -15.57
N ILE A 113 -0.40 6.01 -14.48
CA ILE A 113 0.65 5.13 -13.95
C ILE A 113 0.91 3.96 -14.87
N ALA A 114 -0.12 3.35 -15.46
CA ALA A 114 0.03 2.28 -16.44
C ALA A 114 0.88 2.75 -17.63
N ALA A 115 0.56 3.91 -18.21
CA ALA A 115 1.36 4.51 -19.29
C ALA A 115 2.79 4.85 -18.84
N PHE A 116 2.96 5.35 -17.61
CA PHE A 116 4.26 5.68 -17.05
C PHE A 116 5.18 4.46 -16.87
N LEU A 117 4.59 3.32 -16.44
CA LEU A 117 5.27 2.04 -16.31
C LEU A 117 5.59 1.42 -17.67
N GLU A 118 4.66 1.50 -18.63
CA GLU A 118 4.85 0.99 -19.99
C GLU A 118 6.02 1.70 -20.70
N ASN A 119 6.12 3.03 -20.57
CA ASN A 119 7.26 3.81 -21.09
C ASN A 119 8.62 3.41 -20.49
N ARG A 120 8.62 2.65 -19.40
CA ARG A 120 9.79 2.11 -18.72
C ARG A 120 9.95 0.60 -18.93
N ALA A 121 9.24 0.02 -19.89
CA ALA A 121 9.23 -1.42 -20.18
C ALA A 121 8.79 -2.30 -19.00
N ILE A 122 8.02 -1.74 -18.05
CA ILE A 122 7.37 -2.49 -16.98
C ILE A 122 5.95 -2.77 -17.44
N LYS A 123 5.68 -4.05 -17.76
CA LYS A 123 4.37 -4.47 -18.26
C LYS A 123 3.36 -4.52 -17.11
N SER A 124 2.34 -3.68 -17.19
CA SER A 124 1.19 -3.66 -16.29
C SER A 124 0.00 -3.05 -17.02
N THR A 125 -1.18 -3.61 -16.83
CA THR A 125 -2.44 -3.09 -17.36
C THR A 125 -3.17 -2.24 -16.31
N ASP A 126 -4.03 -1.34 -16.77
CA ASP A 126 -4.93 -0.56 -15.90
C ASP A 126 -5.73 -1.48 -14.97
N THR A 127 -6.16 -2.64 -15.46
CA THR A 127 -6.93 -3.61 -14.65
C THR A 127 -6.10 -4.28 -13.57
N GLU A 128 -4.87 -4.69 -13.87
CA GLU A 128 -3.95 -5.25 -12.86
C GLU A 128 -3.66 -4.22 -11.75
N ILE A 129 -3.34 -2.98 -12.13
CA ILE A 129 -3.10 -1.89 -11.16
C ILE A 129 -4.38 -1.60 -10.34
N ALA A 130 -5.54 -1.54 -10.98
CA ALA A 130 -6.79 -1.26 -10.29
C ALA A 130 -7.22 -2.40 -9.35
N ASN A 131 -6.83 -3.64 -9.63
CA ASN A 131 -7.05 -4.76 -8.71
C ASN A 131 -6.05 -4.75 -7.54
N LEU A 132 -4.80 -4.33 -7.77
CA LEU A 132 -3.82 -4.11 -6.70
C LEU A 132 -4.29 -3.00 -5.73
N VAL A 133 -4.77 -1.89 -6.27
CA VAL A 133 -5.32 -0.79 -5.47
C VAL A 133 -6.57 -1.25 -4.73
N PHE A 134 -7.48 -1.98 -5.40
CA PHE A 134 -8.66 -2.53 -4.76
C PHE A 134 -8.31 -3.44 -3.58
N GLY A 135 -7.38 -4.38 -3.77
CA GLY A 135 -6.98 -5.31 -2.72
C GLY A 135 -6.39 -4.59 -1.51
N HIS A 136 -5.56 -3.57 -1.74
CA HIS A 136 -4.99 -2.75 -0.67
C HIS A 136 -6.10 -2.09 0.19
N GLU A 137 -7.04 -1.40 -0.46
CA GLU A 137 -8.14 -0.74 0.25
C GLU A 137 -9.14 -1.72 0.87
N PHE A 138 -9.35 -2.88 0.22
CA PHE A 138 -10.19 -3.94 0.76
C PHE A 138 -9.60 -4.54 2.04
N PHE A 139 -8.27 -4.66 2.15
CA PHE A 139 -7.62 -5.07 3.38
C PHE A 139 -7.93 -4.10 4.54
N HIS A 140 -7.92 -2.80 4.30
CA HIS A 140 -8.29 -1.82 5.32
C HIS A 140 -9.76 -1.94 5.74
N TRP A 141 -10.65 -2.36 4.83
CA TRP A 141 -12.00 -2.72 5.21
C TRP A 141 -12.05 -3.98 6.07
N ILE A 142 -11.28 -5.04 5.76
CA ILE A 142 -11.14 -6.23 6.61
C ILE A 142 -10.68 -5.83 8.02
N GLU A 143 -9.65 -4.97 8.11
CA GLU A 143 -9.16 -4.47 9.40
C GLU A 143 -10.24 -3.74 10.19
N GLU A 144 -11.07 -2.95 9.54
CA GLU A 144 -12.19 -2.24 10.18
C GLU A 144 -13.21 -3.23 10.75
N GLN A 145 -13.52 -4.30 10.01
CA GLN A 145 -14.43 -5.36 10.49
C GLN A 145 -13.82 -6.14 11.67
N GLN A 146 -12.50 -6.33 11.67
CA GLN A 146 -11.77 -7.14 12.65
C GLN A 146 -10.96 -6.29 13.63
N GLN A 147 -11.35 -5.03 13.86
CA GLN A 147 -10.56 -4.06 14.63
C GLN A 147 -10.13 -4.54 16.03
N ALA A 148 -10.91 -5.45 16.63
CA ALA A 148 -10.68 -5.99 17.97
C ALA A 148 -9.69 -7.17 18.00
N SER A 149 -9.40 -7.81 16.86
CA SER A 149 -8.64 -9.06 16.79
C SER A 149 -7.47 -9.03 15.81
N ILE A 150 -7.54 -8.23 14.75
CA ILE A 150 -6.50 -8.22 13.72
C ILE A 150 -5.19 -7.66 14.26
N TYR A 151 -4.07 -8.31 13.91
CA TYR A 151 -2.74 -8.00 14.45
C TYR A 151 -2.37 -6.53 14.28
N THR A 152 -2.58 -5.99 13.08
CA THR A 152 -2.22 -4.62 12.68
C THR A 152 -2.97 -3.52 13.45
N ARG A 153 -4.11 -3.85 14.07
CA ARG A 153 -4.88 -2.92 14.93
C ARG A 153 -4.66 -3.15 16.42
N THR A 154 -4.36 -4.38 16.81
CA THR A 154 -4.21 -4.79 18.22
C THR A 154 -2.77 -4.65 18.72
N LYS A 155 -1.77 -4.75 17.83
CA LYS A 155 -0.35 -4.63 18.18
C LYS A 155 0.00 -3.20 18.55
N LYS A 156 0.36 -3.04 19.82
CA LYS A 156 0.89 -1.81 20.40
C LYS A 156 2.38 -1.96 20.65
N VAL A 157 3.13 -0.90 20.35
CA VAL A 157 4.55 -0.80 20.67
C VAL A 157 4.81 0.42 21.54
N GLN A 158 5.86 0.32 22.36
CA GLN A 158 6.33 1.46 23.14
C GLN A 158 7.40 2.22 22.34
N LEU A 159 7.15 3.49 22.05
CA LEU A 159 8.17 4.40 21.53
C LEU A 159 9.12 4.85 22.64
N ARG A 160 10.23 5.50 22.26
CA ARG A 160 11.16 6.10 23.21
C ARG A 160 10.42 6.95 24.26
N LYS A 161 10.82 6.83 25.53
CA LYS A 161 10.28 7.68 26.61
C LYS A 161 10.59 9.14 26.31
N PHE A 162 9.56 9.98 26.26
CA PHE A 162 9.71 11.43 26.30
C PHE A 162 9.42 11.88 27.74
N LEU A 163 10.41 12.52 28.39
CA LEU A 163 10.32 12.95 29.80
C LEU A 163 9.89 11.85 30.79
N GLY A 164 10.30 10.59 30.55
CA GLY A 164 10.00 9.45 31.42
C GLY A 164 8.63 8.80 31.21
N ILE A 165 7.76 9.38 30.37
CA ILE A 165 6.44 8.83 30.06
C ILE A 165 6.57 7.89 28.83
N PRO A 166 6.19 6.60 28.94
CA PRO A 166 6.17 5.70 27.80
C PRO A 166 5.02 6.07 26.85
N GLN A 167 5.34 6.31 25.58
CA GLN A 167 4.32 6.52 24.55
C GLN A 167 4.00 5.18 23.89
N ILE A 168 2.77 4.70 24.07
CA ILE A 168 2.29 3.45 23.47
C ILE A 168 1.46 3.81 22.24
N VAL A 169 1.83 3.27 21.08
CA VAL A 169 1.16 3.55 19.80
C VAL A 169 0.91 2.27 19.01
N ASN A 170 -0.07 2.33 18.10
CA ASN A 170 -0.15 1.39 16.98
C ASN A 170 0.74 1.95 15.86
N LEU A 171 1.61 1.11 15.30
CA LEU A 171 2.40 1.49 14.13
C LEU A 171 1.55 1.32 12.88
N ARG A 172 1.18 2.44 12.23
CA ARG A 172 0.37 2.41 11.00
C ARG A 172 1.03 1.56 9.92
N VAL A 173 2.35 1.61 9.82
CA VAL A 173 3.09 0.82 8.83
C VAL A 173 2.86 -0.69 8.89
N LEU A 174 2.46 -1.25 10.04
CA LEU A 174 2.12 -2.69 10.10
C LEU A 174 0.86 -2.99 9.27
N SER A 175 -0.13 -2.08 9.31
CA SER A 175 -1.33 -2.14 8.47
C SER A 175 -0.97 -2.01 6.99
N GLU A 176 -0.09 -1.07 6.63
CA GLU A 176 0.36 -0.87 5.25
C GLU A 176 1.13 -2.11 4.71
N ILE A 177 2.06 -2.68 5.51
CA ILE A 177 2.80 -3.91 5.13
C ILE A 177 1.83 -5.05 4.88
N ALA A 178 0.87 -5.28 5.79
CA ALA A 178 -0.10 -6.34 5.64
C ALA A 178 -1.00 -6.13 4.40
N ALA A 179 -1.41 -4.89 4.12
CA ALA A 179 -2.18 -4.54 2.93
C ALA A 179 -1.41 -4.80 1.62
N MET A 180 -0.11 -4.47 1.59
CA MET A 180 0.76 -4.70 0.43
C MET A 180 0.96 -6.19 0.17
N VAL A 181 1.18 -6.98 1.22
CA VAL A 181 1.26 -8.44 1.11
C VAL A 181 -0.07 -9.02 0.65
N PHE A 182 -1.16 -8.67 1.33
CA PHE A 182 -2.50 -9.12 1.00
C PHE A 182 -2.83 -8.90 -0.49
N THR A 183 -2.65 -7.66 -0.97
CA THR A 183 -3.02 -7.34 -2.34
C THR A 183 -2.13 -8.00 -3.38
N LYS A 184 -0.84 -8.19 -3.06
CA LYS A 184 0.07 -8.93 -3.94
C LYS A 184 -0.38 -10.38 -4.10
N GLU A 185 -0.67 -11.05 -2.99
CA GLU A 185 -1.05 -12.47 -2.94
C GLU A 185 -2.36 -12.75 -3.66
N ILE A 186 -3.43 -11.98 -3.39
CA ILE A 186 -4.73 -12.25 -4.03
C ILE A 186 -4.73 -12.02 -5.55
N ASN A 187 -3.76 -11.25 -6.06
CA ASN A 187 -3.62 -10.91 -7.48
C ASN A 187 -2.53 -11.72 -8.20
N ASP A 188 -1.78 -12.58 -7.51
CA ASP A 188 -0.61 -13.28 -8.06
C ASP A 188 0.36 -12.32 -8.80
N SER A 189 0.62 -11.15 -8.18
CA SER A 189 1.35 -10.07 -8.83
C SER A 189 2.85 -10.37 -8.95
N LYS A 190 3.39 -10.15 -10.17
CA LYS A 190 4.81 -10.34 -10.49
C LYS A 190 5.74 -9.29 -9.90
N PHE A 191 5.21 -8.16 -9.46
CA PHE A 191 5.97 -7.11 -8.78
C PHE A 191 5.31 -6.73 -7.45
N ASN A 192 6.10 -6.19 -6.54
CA ASN A 192 5.59 -5.74 -5.25
C ASN A 192 4.73 -4.47 -5.42
N PRO A 193 3.53 -4.39 -4.84
CA PRO A 193 2.62 -3.25 -5.00
C PRO A 193 3.19 -1.89 -4.57
N CYS A 194 4.22 -1.85 -3.70
CA CYS A 194 4.95 -0.63 -3.33
C CYS A 194 5.60 0.07 -4.54
N LEU A 195 5.82 -0.65 -5.65
CA LEU A 195 6.28 -0.07 -6.91
C LEU A 195 5.31 1.01 -7.43
N LEU A 196 4.01 0.85 -7.20
CA LEU A 196 2.99 1.81 -7.63
C LEU A 196 3.14 3.16 -6.92
N ASP A 197 3.50 3.16 -5.64
CA ASP A 197 3.78 4.39 -4.89
C ASP A 197 5.02 5.10 -5.43
N CYS A 198 6.06 4.32 -5.75
CA CYS A 198 7.27 4.85 -6.37
C CYS A 198 6.96 5.45 -7.75
N ALA A 199 6.18 4.75 -8.57
CA ALA A 199 5.75 5.24 -9.88
C ALA A 199 4.90 6.51 -9.77
N LEU A 200 4.02 6.60 -8.76
CA LEU A 200 3.20 7.78 -8.53
C LEU A 200 4.02 9.00 -8.13
N ILE A 201 5.02 8.81 -7.27
CA ILE A 201 5.91 9.89 -6.85
C ILE A 201 6.80 10.34 -8.01
N GLN A 202 7.41 9.41 -8.75
CA GLN A 202 8.28 9.73 -9.88
C GLN A 202 7.51 10.35 -11.04
N GLY A 203 6.34 9.80 -11.41
CA GLY A 203 5.53 10.32 -12.51
C GLY A 203 5.04 11.74 -12.29
N LYS A 204 4.78 12.12 -11.04
CA LYS A 204 4.50 13.52 -10.70
C LYS A 204 5.72 14.41 -10.81
N GLY A 205 6.89 13.95 -10.37
CA GLY A 205 8.15 14.67 -10.53
C GLY A 205 8.40 15.04 -12.00
N ASP A 206 8.29 14.05 -12.89
CA ASP A 206 8.45 14.23 -14.34
C ASP A 206 7.40 15.21 -14.90
N TYR A 207 6.14 15.13 -14.44
CA TYR A 207 5.08 16.04 -14.86
C TYR A 207 5.40 17.50 -14.51
N TYR A 208 5.78 17.79 -13.26
CA TYR A 208 6.12 19.15 -12.84
C TYR A 208 7.39 19.68 -13.52
N GLU A 209 8.39 18.84 -13.81
CA GLU A 209 9.57 19.27 -14.57
C GLU A 209 9.20 19.62 -16.02
N SER A 210 8.31 18.85 -16.65
CA SER A 210 7.88 19.10 -18.04
C SER A 210 7.03 20.37 -18.22
N GLU A 211 6.17 20.71 -17.26
CA GLU A 211 5.39 21.96 -17.29
C GLU A 211 6.28 23.20 -17.09
N ASN A 212 7.32 23.10 -16.26
CA ASN A 212 8.26 24.21 -16.04
C ASN A 212 9.18 24.47 -17.22
N ILE A 213 9.56 23.42 -17.98
CA ILE A 213 10.34 23.55 -19.22
C ILE A 213 9.48 24.14 -20.37
N SER A 214 8.17 23.90 -20.34
CA SER A 214 7.23 24.42 -21.36
C SER A 214 6.86 25.90 -21.18
N LEU A 215 7.28 26.52 -20.06
CA LEU A 215 7.02 27.92 -19.72
C LEU A 215 8.28 28.81 -19.74
N SER A 216 9.44 28.24 -20.13
CA SER A 216 10.73 28.95 -20.29
C SER A 216 11.13 29.09 -21.75
#